data_AF-A0A5Z6PC04-F1
#
_entry.id   AF-A0A5Z6PC04-F1
#
_cell.length_a   1.000
_cell.length_b   1.000
_cell.length_c   1.000
_cell.angle_alpha   90.00
_cell.angle_beta   90.00
_cell.angle_gamma   90.00
#
_symmetry.space_group_name_H-M   'P 1'
#
loop_
_entity.id
_entity.type
_entity.pdbx_description
1 polymer ?
#
loop_
_entity_poly.entity_id
_entity_poly.type
_entity_poly.pdbx_seq_one_letter_code
_entity_poly.pdbx_strand_id
1 'polypeptide(L)'
;MLNIIRAGIYTSVQDSGRHGFRQSGLSHCGALDKPAFQTANLLVGNDANAPALEITLGQLVVEFENETWFALTGAGCEAQLDDQPVWTGWRLPVKAGQRLTLHRPLHGMRSYLAVAGGIAVPEVMGSCSTDLKSGIGGLEGRLLKDGDRLATGKPSRQFSGPQGVKQLLWGNRIRALPGPEYREFDRVSQEAFWRSPWQLSPQSNRMGYRLQGQSLTRTTDRELLSHGLLPGVVQVPYNGQPIVLMNDAQTTGGYPRIACIIEADMYHLAQIPLGQPIHFVQCSLEEALNARRERQRYLEQLTWRLQHEH
;
A
#
# COMPACT_ATOMS: atom_id res chain seq x y z
N MET A 1 12.10 -19.34 9.72
CA MET A 1 11.66 -19.39 8.30
C MET A 1 10.15 -19.31 8.27
N LEU A 2 9.58 -18.81 7.18
CA LEU A 2 8.16 -18.74 6.94
C LEU A 2 7.83 -19.61 5.72
N ASN A 3 7.07 -20.68 5.91
CA ASN A 3 6.67 -21.59 4.85
C ASN A 3 5.31 -21.17 4.31
N ILE A 4 5.22 -20.91 3.00
CA ILE A 4 3.99 -20.50 2.34
C ILE A 4 3.21 -21.76 1.95
N ILE A 5 2.19 -22.11 2.72
CA ILE A 5 1.32 -23.26 2.41
C ILE A 5 0.34 -22.89 1.29
N ARG A 6 -0.24 -21.68 1.39
CA ARG A 6 -1.10 -21.09 0.37
C ARG A 6 -0.77 -19.62 0.21
N ALA A 7 -0.37 -19.17 -0.98
CA ALA A 7 0.09 -17.80 -1.20
C ALA A 7 -1.05 -16.77 -1.37
N GLY A 8 -2.24 -17.21 -1.79
CA GLY A 8 -3.34 -16.31 -2.16
C GLY A 8 -3.20 -15.79 -3.60
N ILE A 9 -3.98 -14.75 -3.95
CA ILE A 9 -4.08 -14.29 -5.35
C ILE A 9 -2.96 -13.35 -5.78
N TYR A 10 -2.44 -12.55 -4.84
CA TYR A 10 -1.51 -11.46 -5.14
C TYR A 10 -0.76 -11.08 -3.86
N THR A 11 0.21 -11.92 -3.49
CA THR A 11 1.06 -11.73 -2.31
C THR A 11 2.50 -11.52 -2.75
N SER A 12 3.15 -10.50 -2.19
CA SER A 12 4.52 -10.12 -2.55
C SER A 12 5.27 -9.59 -1.33
N VAL A 13 6.60 -9.68 -1.37
CA VAL A 13 7.46 -8.99 -0.40
C VAL A 13 7.53 -7.52 -0.78
N GLN A 14 7.20 -6.65 0.16
CA GLN A 14 7.25 -5.20 0.00
C GLN A 14 8.04 -4.57 1.14
N ASP A 15 8.76 -3.51 0.82
CA ASP A 15 9.36 -2.60 1.80
C ASP A 15 8.83 -1.16 1.58
N SER A 16 9.58 -0.14 1.99
CA SER A 16 9.21 1.26 1.78
C SER A 16 9.41 1.79 0.35
N GLY A 17 10.01 0.98 -0.52
CA GLY A 17 10.27 1.26 -1.92
C GLY A 17 11.73 1.49 -2.28
N ARG A 18 11.98 1.46 -3.59
CA ARG A 18 13.26 1.65 -4.29
C ARG A 18 13.41 3.09 -4.76
N HIS A 19 14.10 3.90 -3.97
CA HIS A 19 14.24 5.34 -4.21
C HIS A 19 15.52 5.67 -4.99
N GLY A 20 15.57 6.83 -5.65
CA GLY A 20 16.76 7.34 -6.35
C GLY A 20 16.86 6.95 -7.84
N PHE A 21 16.02 6.02 -8.34
CA PHE A 21 16.15 5.50 -9.71
C PHE A 21 15.03 5.93 -10.68
N ARG A 22 14.13 6.83 -10.27
CA ARG A 22 13.00 7.27 -11.13
C ARG A 22 13.44 7.95 -12.42
N GLN A 23 14.56 8.66 -12.39
CA GLN A 23 15.16 9.25 -13.60
C GLN A 23 15.57 8.19 -14.63
N SER A 24 15.91 6.98 -14.17
CA SER A 24 16.29 5.84 -15.01
C SER A 24 15.12 4.94 -15.42
N GLY A 25 13.87 5.39 -15.23
CA GLY A 25 12.69 4.64 -15.64
C GLY A 25 12.16 3.63 -14.62
N LEU A 26 12.78 3.51 -13.44
CA LEU A 26 12.37 2.55 -12.42
C LEU A 26 11.33 3.12 -11.46
N SER A 27 10.21 2.40 -11.32
CA SER A 27 9.19 2.67 -10.31
C SER A 27 9.75 2.39 -8.91
N HIS A 28 9.28 3.13 -7.90
CA HIS A 28 9.77 2.89 -6.54
C HIS A 28 9.06 1.73 -5.84
N CYS A 29 7.90 1.26 -6.32
CA CYS A 29 7.15 0.16 -5.68
C CYS A 29 6.91 0.40 -4.17
N GLY A 30 6.93 -0.63 -3.33
CA GLY A 30 6.66 -0.49 -1.90
C GLY A 30 5.20 -0.73 -1.54
N ALA A 31 4.93 -0.88 -0.25
CA ALA A 31 3.59 -1.07 0.27
C ALA A 31 2.63 0.06 -0.20
N LEU A 32 1.44 -0.32 -0.68
CA LEU A 32 0.41 0.66 -1.09
C LEU A 32 -0.24 1.35 0.13
N ASP A 33 -0.51 0.60 1.20
CA ASP A 33 -0.92 1.13 2.50
C ASP A 33 0.32 1.26 3.40
N LYS A 34 1.09 2.32 3.18
CA LYS A 34 2.32 2.57 3.92
C LYS A 34 2.12 2.65 5.45
N PRO A 35 1.07 3.32 5.99
CA PRO A 35 0.81 3.35 7.42
C PRO A 35 0.55 1.96 8.03
N ALA A 36 -0.26 1.11 7.39
CA ALA A 36 -0.49 -0.26 7.87
C ALA A 36 0.82 -1.06 7.89
N PHE A 37 1.54 -1.06 6.78
CA PHE A 37 2.85 -1.71 6.65
C PHE A 37 3.85 -1.27 7.74
N GLN A 38 4.00 0.05 7.95
CA GLN A 38 4.90 0.58 8.98
C GLN A 38 4.45 0.17 10.39
N THR A 39 3.14 0.20 10.65
CA THR A 39 2.58 -0.24 11.94
C THR A 39 2.89 -1.70 12.23
N ALA A 40 2.78 -2.59 11.23
CA ALA A 40 3.12 -4.00 11.39
C ALA A 40 4.59 -4.20 11.78
N ASN A 41 5.50 -3.51 11.09
CA ASN A 41 6.94 -3.59 11.38
C ASN A 41 7.29 -3.05 12.77
N LEU A 42 6.74 -1.89 13.13
CA LEU A 42 6.97 -1.29 14.44
C LEU A 42 6.47 -2.17 15.58
N LEU A 43 5.30 -2.82 15.42
CA LEU A 43 4.74 -3.73 16.41
C LEU A 43 5.71 -4.86 16.77
N VAL A 44 6.37 -5.45 15.78
CA VAL A 44 7.34 -6.55 15.96
C VAL A 44 8.77 -6.06 16.20
N GLY A 45 8.98 -4.75 16.35
CA GLY A 45 10.27 -4.12 16.69
C GLY A 45 11.26 -4.00 15.54
N ASN A 46 10.82 -4.17 14.29
CA ASN A 46 11.65 -3.92 13.13
C ASN A 46 11.80 -2.42 12.88
N ASP A 47 12.76 -2.05 12.00
CA ASP A 47 12.69 -0.75 11.34
C ASP A 47 11.34 -0.61 10.60
N ALA A 48 10.74 0.59 10.62
CA ALA A 48 9.43 0.82 10.03
C ALA A 48 9.38 0.48 8.52
N ASN A 49 10.53 0.49 7.85
CA ASN A 49 10.67 0.22 6.43
C ASN A 49 11.13 -1.21 6.12
N ALA A 50 11.27 -2.09 7.12
CA ALA A 50 11.75 -3.45 6.94
C ALA A 50 10.83 -4.29 6.02
N PRO A 51 11.36 -5.26 5.25
CA PRO A 51 10.55 -6.05 4.32
C PRO A 51 9.48 -6.88 5.05
N ALA A 52 8.24 -6.78 4.58
CA ALA A 52 7.07 -7.51 5.07
C ALA A 52 6.23 -8.03 3.89
N LEU A 53 5.27 -8.91 4.14
CA LEU A 53 4.35 -9.36 3.09
C LEU A 53 3.21 -8.37 2.90
N GLU A 54 2.97 -7.94 1.66
CA GLU A 54 1.70 -7.35 1.25
C GLU A 54 0.81 -8.44 0.65
N ILE A 55 -0.42 -8.54 1.13
CA ILE A 55 -1.37 -9.63 0.84
C ILE A 55 -2.66 -9.01 0.33
N THR A 56 -3.07 -9.34 -0.90
CA THR A 56 -4.34 -8.85 -1.47
C THR A 56 -5.46 -9.87 -1.30
N LEU A 57 -6.58 -9.46 -0.71
CA LEU A 57 -7.77 -10.27 -0.44
C LEU A 57 -7.52 -11.53 0.42
N GLY A 58 -6.55 -11.44 1.34
CA GLY A 58 -6.23 -12.49 2.31
C GLY A 58 -5.94 -13.83 1.64
N GLN A 59 -6.59 -14.90 2.10
CA GLN A 59 -6.44 -16.27 1.58
C GLN A 59 -4.99 -16.78 1.60
N LEU A 60 -4.23 -16.32 2.59
CA LEU A 60 -2.86 -16.70 2.85
C LEU A 60 -2.84 -17.74 3.98
N VAL A 61 -2.06 -18.81 3.82
CA VAL A 61 -1.73 -19.74 4.89
C VAL A 61 -0.22 -19.84 4.99
N VAL A 62 0.33 -19.53 6.16
CA VAL A 62 1.77 -19.63 6.44
C VAL A 62 2.03 -20.45 7.68
N GLU A 63 3.08 -21.27 7.64
CA GLU A 63 3.57 -22.04 8.78
C GLU A 63 4.90 -21.45 9.27
N PHE A 64 5.03 -21.29 10.59
CA PHE A 64 6.23 -20.72 11.22
C PHE A 64 7.16 -21.84 11.64
N GLU A 65 8.39 -21.88 11.12
CA GLU A 65 9.35 -22.93 11.52
C GLU A 65 9.98 -22.67 12.90
N ASN A 66 10.03 -21.41 13.33
CA ASN A 66 10.67 -21.02 14.58
C ASN A 66 9.67 -20.21 15.42
N GLU A 67 9.83 -20.29 16.74
CA GLU A 67 9.16 -19.37 17.65
C GLU A 67 9.60 -17.92 17.36
N THR A 68 8.63 -17.01 17.24
CA THR A 68 8.87 -15.59 16.96
C THR A 68 7.66 -14.74 17.36
N TRP A 69 7.72 -13.46 17.03
CA TRP A 69 6.58 -12.54 17.11
C TRP A 69 6.17 -12.10 15.70
N PHE A 70 4.88 -11.95 15.49
CA PHE A 70 4.32 -11.44 14.24
C PHE A 70 3.28 -10.36 14.51
N ALA A 71 2.94 -9.60 13.47
CA ALA A 71 1.83 -8.66 13.50
C ALA A 71 1.09 -8.66 12.17
N LEU A 72 -0.23 -8.53 12.26
CA LEU A 72 -1.11 -8.30 11.12
C LEU A 72 -1.67 -6.87 11.17
N THR A 73 -1.72 -6.20 10.03
CA THR A 73 -2.36 -4.87 9.88
C THR A 73 -3.07 -4.76 8.53
N GLY A 74 -3.76 -3.64 8.29
CA GLY A 74 -4.53 -3.45 7.07
C GLY A 74 -5.90 -4.12 7.18
N ALA A 75 -6.42 -4.62 6.05
CA ALA A 75 -7.71 -5.30 6.00
C ALA A 75 -7.78 -6.48 6.99
N GLY A 76 -8.84 -6.52 7.81
CA GLY A 76 -9.11 -7.63 8.71
C GLY A 76 -9.59 -8.86 7.95
N CYS A 77 -8.84 -9.97 8.06
CA CYS A 77 -9.09 -11.21 7.33
C CYS A 77 -9.59 -12.36 8.23
N GLU A 78 -10.21 -12.03 9.37
CA GLU A 78 -10.67 -13.00 10.38
C GLU A 78 -9.59 -14.05 10.70
N ALA A 79 -8.35 -13.60 10.86
CA ALA A 79 -7.20 -14.49 10.88
C ALA A 79 -7.23 -15.44 12.08
N GLN A 80 -6.72 -16.66 11.87
CA GLN A 80 -6.61 -17.69 12.90
C GLN A 80 -5.17 -18.18 12.99
N LEU A 81 -4.65 -18.29 14.21
CA LEU A 81 -3.42 -18.99 14.51
C LEU A 81 -3.78 -20.37 15.05
N ASP A 82 -3.54 -21.39 14.23
CA ASP A 82 -4.19 -22.71 14.33
C ASP A 82 -5.72 -22.51 14.44
N ASP A 83 -6.33 -22.87 15.58
CA ASP A 83 -7.77 -22.75 15.81
C ASP A 83 -8.16 -21.49 16.60
N GLN A 84 -7.21 -20.61 16.92
CA GLN A 84 -7.46 -19.43 17.77
C GLN A 84 -7.55 -18.15 16.94
N PRO A 85 -8.62 -17.34 17.09
CA PRO A 85 -8.76 -16.09 16.37
C PRO A 85 -7.71 -15.07 16.82
N VAL A 86 -7.12 -14.37 15.86
CA VAL A 86 -6.14 -13.30 16.07
C VAL A 86 -6.55 -12.03 15.32
N TRP A 87 -6.25 -10.87 15.92
CA TRP A 87 -6.72 -9.58 15.43
C TRP A 87 -5.60 -8.69 14.90
N THR A 88 -5.94 -7.79 13.97
CA THR A 88 -5.00 -6.82 13.42
C THR A 88 -4.64 -5.73 14.43
N GLY A 89 -3.46 -5.13 14.27
CA GLY A 89 -2.96 -4.06 15.15
C GLY A 89 -2.35 -4.57 16.46
N TRP A 90 -1.99 -5.86 16.53
CA TRP A 90 -1.34 -6.46 17.69
C TRP A 90 -0.02 -7.12 17.31
N ARG A 91 0.97 -6.99 18.20
CA ARG A 91 2.13 -7.89 18.26
C ARG A 91 1.69 -9.16 18.97
N LEU A 92 1.85 -10.31 18.33
CA LEU A 92 1.38 -11.60 18.81
C LEU A 92 2.52 -12.64 18.78
N PRO A 93 2.62 -13.51 19.81
CA PRO A 93 3.60 -14.59 19.81
C PRO A 93 3.13 -15.73 18.90
N VAL A 94 4.08 -16.46 18.32
CA VAL A 94 3.83 -17.69 17.57
C VAL A 94 4.91 -18.71 17.87
N LYS A 95 4.52 -19.96 18.08
CA LYS A 95 5.43 -21.10 18.30
C LYS A 95 5.81 -21.76 16.98
N ALA A 96 6.93 -22.47 17.00
CA ALA A 96 7.33 -23.33 15.89
C ALA A 96 6.24 -24.37 15.56
N GLY A 97 5.97 -24.56 14.27
CA GLY A 97 4.97 -25.48 13.73
C GLY A 97 3.55 -24.91 13.62
N GLN A 98 3.26 -23.75 14.20
CA GLN A 98 1.92 -23.16 14.13
C GLN A 98 1.63 -22.55 12.76
N ARG A 99 0.34 -22.53 12.40
CA ARG A 99 -0.14 -22.01 11.12
C ARG A 99 -1.01 -20.79 11.28
N LEU A 100 -0.66 -19.72 10.59
CA LEU A 100 -1.50 -18.53 10.48
C LEU A 100 -2.30 -18.60 9.18
N THR A 101 -3.62 -18.60 9.31
CA THR A 101 -4.59 -18.63 8.22
C THR A 101 -5.32 -17.30 8.15
N LEU A 102 -5.26 -16.63 6.99
CA LEU A 102 -6.05 -15.45 6.67
C LEU A 102 -7.17 -15.85 5.71
N HIS A 103 -8.42 -15.52 6.06
CA HIS A 103 -9.55 -15.69 5.17
C HIS A 103 -9.71 -14.49 4.23
N ARG A 104 -10.75 -14.51 3.39
CA ARG A 104 -11.07 -13.36 2.55
C ARG A 104 -11.65 -12.24 3.43
N PRO A 105 -11.17 -11.00 3.33
CA PRO A 105 -11.72 -9.90 4.12
C PRO A 105 -13.12 -9.50 3.61
N LEU A 106 -14.01 -9.11 4.53
CA LEU A 106 -15.30 -8.49 4.23
C LEU A 106 -15.17 -6.99 3.90
N HIS A 107 -14.16 -6.33 4.50
CA HIS A 107 -13.86 -4.91 4.32
C HIS A 107 -12.36 -4.71 4.06
N GLY A 108 -12.02 -3.73 3.22
CA GLY A 108 -10.64 -3.51 2.82
C GLY A 108 -10.19 -4.45 1.70
N MET A 109 -8.94 -4.29 1.27
CA MET A 109 -8.34 -5.07 0.18
C MET A 109 -6.98 -5.66 0.53
N ARG A 110 -6.15 -4.94 1.30
CA ARG A 110 -4.74 -5.29 1.50
C ARG A 110 -4.41 -5.44 2.97
N SER A 111 -3.80 -6.56 3.31
CA SER A 111 -3.28 -6.87 4.64
C SER A 111 -1.76 -6.95 4.59
N TYR A 112 -1.14 -6.71 5.73
CA TYR A 112 0.31 -6.78 5.87
C TYR A 112 0.69 -7.73 6.99
N LEU A 113 1.63 -8.63 6.72
CA LEU A 113 2.21 -9.55 7.71
C LEU A 113 3.69 -9.21 7.90
N ALA A 114 4.03 -8.75 9.10
CA ALA A 114 5.40 -8.56 9.54
C ALA A 114 5.77 -9.62 10.58
N VAL A 115 7.03 -10.03 10.57
CA VAL A 115 7.62 -10.95 11.54
C VAL A 115 8.85 -10.29 12.16
N ALA A 116 9.13 -10.56 13.43
CA ALA A 116 10.29 -10.00 14.11
C ALA A 116 11.58 -10.42 13.40
N GLY A 117 12.47 -9.46 13.16
CA GLY A 117 13.69 -9.63 12.34
C GLY A 117 13.48 -9.36 10.85
N GLY A 118 12.24 -9.23 10.37
CA GLY A 118 11.90 -8.95 8.97
C GLY A 118 12.09 -10.16 8.04
N ILE A 119 11.69 -10.00 6.79
CA ILE A 119 11.89 -11.01 5.74
C ILE A 119 13.28 -10.82 5.12
N ALA A 120 14.10 -11.86 5.21
CA ALA A 120 15.46 -11.86 4.70
C ALA A 120 15.49 -12.29 3.22
N VAL A 121 15.37 -11.30 2.34
CA VAL A 121 15.57 -11.44 0.89
C VAL A 121 16.66 -10.46 0.41
N PRO A 122 17.34 -10.73 -0.70
CA PRO A 122 18.36 -9.83 -1.21
C PRO A 122 17.79 -8.45 -1.57
N GLU A 123 18.50 -7.40 -1.18
CA GLU A 123 18.22 -6.05 -1.65
C GLU A 123 18.64 -5.90 -3.10
N VAL A 124 17.73 -5.40 -3.94
CA VAL A 124 18.02 -5.03 -5.32
C VAL A 124 17.91 -3.52 -5.44
N MET A 125 19.06 -2.86 -5.63
CA MET A 125 19.17 -1.39 -5.67
C MET A 125 18.66 -0.73 -4.37
N GLY A 126 19.07 -1.26 -3.22
CA GLY A 126 18.73 -0.70 -1.90
C GLY A 126 17.27 -0.90 -1.48
N SER A 127 16.57 -1.89 -2.06
CA SER A 127 15.19 -2.22 -1.71
C SER A 127 14.87 -3.69 -1.99
N CYS A 128 14.08 -4.28 -1.09
CA CYS A 128 13.49 -5.61 -1.19
C CYS A 128 12.11 -5.61 -1.84
N SER A 129 11.56 -4.46 -2.25
CA SER A 129 10.24 -4.42 -2.87
C SER A 129 10.21 -5.14 -4.21
N THR A 130 9.20 -6.00 -4.34
CA THR A 130 8.92 -6.73 -5.58
C THR A 130 8.37 -5.77 -6.63
N ASP A 131 9.08 -5.62 -7.75
CA ASP A 131 8.60 -4.99 -8.97
C ASP A 131 8.29 -6.09 -9.98
N LEU A 132 7.01 -6.38 -10.17
CA LEU A 132 6.52 -7.45 -11.04
C LEU A 132 6.69 -7.14 -12.52
N LYS A 133 6.69 -5.85 -12.89
CA LYS A 133 6.83 -5.46 -14.29
C LYS A 133 8.28 -5.61 -14.73
N SER A 134 9.22 -5.21 -13.87
CA SER A 134 10.64 -5.29 -14.14
C SER A 134 11.25 -6.65 -13.75
N GLY A 135 10.53 -7.48 -12.99
CA GLY A 135 10.99 -8.81 -12.56
C GLY A 135 12.12 -8.76 -11.55
N ILE A 136 12.10 -7.81 -10.61
CA ILE A 136 13.18 -7.61 -9.63
C ILE A 136 12.67 -7.47 -8.18
N GLY A 137 13.56 -7.74 -7.22
CA GLY A 137 13.28 -7.60 -5.79
C GLY A 137 12.38 -8.70 -5.23
N GLY A 138 12.13 -8.67 -3.92
CA GLY A 138 11.36 -9.68 -3.21
C GLY A 138 11.93 -11.09 -3.38
N LEU A 139 11.05 -12.05 -3.66
CA LEU A 139 11.45 -13.41 -4.02
C LEU A 139 11.43 -13.54 -5.54
N GLU A 140 12.61 -13.45 -6.17
CA GLU A 140 12.79 -13.66 -7.62
C GLU A 140 11.96 -12.71 -8.52
N GLY A 141 11.56 -11.53 -8.02
CA GLY A 141 10.80 -10.55 -8.80
C GLY A 141 9.38 -10.96 -9.15
N ARG A 142 8.80 -11.92 -8.42
CA ARG A 142 7.47 -12.49 -8.70
C ARG A 142 6.55 -12.49 -7.48
N LEU A 143 5.28 -12.83 -7.71
CA LEU A 143 4.36 -13.18 -6.65
C LEU A 143 4.81 -14.47 -5.95
N LEU A 144 4.48 -14.58 -4.66
CA LEU A 144 4.68 -15.82 -3.92
C LEU A 144 3.78 -16.93 -4.49
N LYS A 145 4.25 -18.17 -4.38
CA LYS A 145 3.52 -19.39 -4.74
C LYS A 145 3.50 -20.36 -3.56
N ASP A 146 2.58 -21.31 -3.63
CA ASP A 146 2.48 -22.41 -2.67
C ASP A 146 3.80 -23.21 -2.68
N GLY A 147 4.31 -23.51 -1.49
CA GLY A 147 5.59 -24.18 -1.26
C GLY A 147 6.81 -23.26 -1.21
N ASP A 148 6.68 -21.95 -1.47
CA ASP A 148 7.78 -21.01 -1.25
C ASP A 148 8.18 -20.97 0.25
N ARG A 149 9.46 -20.73 0.51
CA ARG A 149 10.01 -20.59 1.87
C ARG A 149 10.80 -19.30 1.96
N LEU A 150 10.43 -18.45 2.91
CA LEU A 150 11.08 -17.15 3.14
C LEU A 150 11.93 -17.20 4.40
N ALA A 151 13.22 -16.90 4.26
CA ALA A 151 14.08 -16.71 5.41
C ALA A 151 13.62 -15.48 6.20
N THR A 152 13.80 -15.54 7.52
CA THR A 152 13.50 -14.43 8.44
C THR A 152 14.81 -13.95 9.05
N GLY A 153 14.95 -12.64 9.24
CA GLY A 153 16.13 -12.07 9.89
C GLY A 153 16.19 -12.38 11.38
N LYS A 154 17.25 -11.89 12.04
CA LYS A 154 17.39 -11.99 13.50
C LYS A 154 16.61 -10.85 14.17
N PRO A 155 15.70 -11.13 15.10
CA PRO A 155 15.03 -10.08 15.87
C PRO A 155 16.04 -9.19 16.60
N SER A 156 15.85 -7.88 16.54
CA SER A 156 16.66 -6.89 17.27
C SER A 156 16.17 -6.65 18.70
N ARG A 157 14.94 -7.07 19.01
CA ARG A 157 14.27 -6.86 20.30
C ARG A 157 13.67 -8.15 20.81
N GLN A 158 13.62 -8.27 22.14
CA GLN A 158 12.87 -9.30 22.85
C GLN A 158 11.63 -8.65 23.46
N PHE A 159 10.53 -9.41 23.53
CA PHE A 159 9.27 -8.94 24.09
C PHE A 159 8.80 -9.89 25.18
N SER A 160 8.21 -9.32 26.23
CA SER A 160 7.63 -10.06 27.36
C SER A 160 6.16 -10.43 27.13
N GLY A 161 5.47 -9.76 26.21
CA GLY A 161 4.03 -9.94 26.00
C GLY A 161 3.48 -9.28 24.73
N PRO A 162 2.22 -9.60 24.38
CA PRO A 162 1.51 -8.97 23.27
C PRO A 162 1.19 -7.51 23.59
N GLN A 163 1.19 -6.67 22.55
CA GLN A 163 0.86 -5.24 22.65
C GLN A 163 0.00 -4.82 21.46
N GLY A 164 -1.06 -4.06 21.75
CA GLY A 164 -1.99 -3.53 20.75
C GLY A 164 -1.81 -2.03 20.49
N VAL A 165 -2.03 -1.63 19.24
CA VAL A 165 -2.04 -0.22 18.82
C VAL A 165 -3.28 0.08 18.00
N LYS A 166 -3.71 1.35 18.03
CA LYS A 166 -4.83 1.82 17.21
C LYS A 166 -4.34 2.02 15.78
N GLN A 167 -4.97 1.34 14.84
CA GLN A 167 -4.74 1.53 13.41
C GLN A 167 -5.49 2.77 12.90
N LEU A 168 -4.99 3.37 11.83
CA LEU A 168 -5.70 4.45 11.13
C LEU A 168 -6.94 3.89 10.44
N LEU A 169 -8.02 4.69 10.45
CA LEU A 169 -9.23 4.33 9.71
C LEU A 169 -9.06 4.61 8.22
N TRP A 170 -9.79 3.84 7.41
CA TRP A 170 -9.90 4.06 5.98
C TRP A 170 -11.26 4.64 5.61
N GLY A 171 -11.32 5.35 4.49
CA GLY A 171 -12.54 5.92 3.96
C GLY A 171 -12.47 6.06 2.45
N ASN A 172 -13.57 6.51 1.85
CA ASN A 172 -13.67 6.73 0.41
C ASN A 172 -13.55 8.20 -0.01
N ARG A 173 -13.29 9.10 0.94
CA ARG A 173 -13.07 10.53 0.69
C ARG A 173 -11.58 10.80 0.68
N ILE A 174 -11.07 11.28 -0.45
CA ILE A 174 -9.63 11.39 -0.70
C ILE A 174 -9.31 12.80 -1.12
N ARG A 175 -8.43 13.48 -0.37
CA ARG A 175 -8.00 14.84 -0.70
C ARG A 175 -7.06 14.86 -1.90
N ALA A 176 -7.33 15.76 -2.83
CA ALA A 176 -6.49 16.00 -3.99
C ALA A 176 -6.35 17.50 -4.30
N LEU A 177 -5.16 17.88 -4.77
CA LEU A 177 -4.86 19.20 -5.29
C LEU A 177 -5.22 19.24 -6.78
N PRO A 178 -5.79 20.35 -7.30
CA PRO A 178 -5.91 20.57 -8.73
C PRO A 178 -4.54 20.46 -9.43
N GLY A 179 -4.51 19.74 -10.55
CA GLY A 179 -3.30 19.46 -11.31
C GLY A 179 -2.92 20.58 -12.29
N PRO A 180 -1.76 20.48 -12.95
CA PRO A 180 -1.29 21.50 -13.88
C PRO A 180 -2.23 21.74 -15.06
N GLU A 181 -2.86 20.68 -15.57
CA GLU A 181 -3.80 20.77 -16.70
C GLU A 181 -5.25 20.93 -16.24
N TYR A 182 -5.53 21.21 -14.97
CA TYR A 182 -6.90 21.31 -14.44
C TYR A 182 -7.78 22.32 -15.20
N ARG A 183 -7.21 23.48 -15.57
CA ARG A 183 -7.91 24.55 -16.29
C ARG A 183 -8.21 24.22 -17.76
N GLU A 184 -7.69 23.11 -18.26
CA GLU A 184 -7.95 22.63 -19.62
C GLU A 184 -9.22 21.78 -19.71
N PHE A 185 -9.86 21.46 -18.58
CA PHE A 185 -11.14 20.76 -18.56
C PHE A 185 -12.28 21.77 -18.47
N ASP A 186 -13.41 21.49 -19.10
CA ASP A 186 -14.58 22.37 -19.02
C ASP A 186 -15.13 22.44 -17.58
N ARG A 187 -16.00 23.43 -17.31
CA ARG A 187 -16.55 23.65 -15.98
C ARG A 187 -17.33 22.43 -15.46
N VAL A 188 -18.06 21.75 -16.34
CA VAL A 188 -18.85 20.56 -15.99
C VAL A 188 -17.93 19.42 -15.52
N SER A 189 -16.82 19.20 -16.20
CA SER A 189 -15.81 18.19 -15.86
C SER A 189 -15.07 18.51 -14.58
N GLN A 190 -14.72 19.79 -14.38
CA GLN A 190 -14.13 20.27 -13.14
C GLN A 190 -15.08 20.03 -11.95
N GLU A 191 -16.36 20.40 -12.08
CA GLU A 191 -17.35 20.17 -11.01
C GLU A 191 -17.63 18.67 -10.79
N ALA A 192 -17.72 17.88 -11.87
CA ALA A 192 -17.93 16.43 -11.80
C ALA A 192 -16.80 15.72 -11.06
N PHE A 193 -15.55 16.14 -11.27
CA PHE A 193 -14.39 15.53 -10.59
C PHE A 193 -14.51 15.57 -9.07
N TRP A 194 -15.03 16.67 -8.51
CA TRP A 194 -15.17 16.86 -7.05
C TRP A 194 -16.52 16.41 -6.50
N ARG A 195 -17.60 16.54 -7.28
CA ARG A 195 -18.97 16.29 -6.80
C ARG A 195 -19.47 14.88 -7.07
N SER A 196 -19.03 14.25 -8.16
CA SER A 196 -19.50 12.94 -8.57
C SER A 196 -18.66 11.82 -7.95
N PRO A 197 -19.27 10.67 -7.63
CA PRO A 197 -18.52 9.47 -7.24
C PRO A 197 -17.79 8.87 -8.44
N TRP A 198 -16.62 8.29 -8.17
CA TRP A 198 -15.81 7.56 -9.13
C TRP A 198 -15.74 6.08 -8.74
N GLN A 199 -16.30 5.19 -9.56
CA GLN A 199 -16.29 3.77 -9.27
C GLN A 199 -14.92 3.15 -9.62
N LEU A 200 -14.35 2.38 -8.70
CA LEU A 200 -13.07 1.70 -8.95
C LEU A 200 -13.25 0.51 -9.92
N SER A 201 -12.58 0.57 -11.08
CA SER A 201 -12.66 -0.47 -12.12
C SER A 201 -11.94 -1.77 -11.71
N PRO A 202 -12.45 -2.96 -12.11
CA PRO A 202 -11.74 -4.23 -11.98
C PRO A 202 -10.38 -4.30 -12.68
N GLN A 203 -10.11 -3.41 -13.65
CA GLN A 203 -8.81 -3.32 -14.33
C GLN A 203 -7.72 -2.61 -13.49
N SER A 204 -8.05 -2.20 -12.26
CA SER A 204 -7.14 -1.49 -11.36
C SER A 204 -6.13 -2.46 -10.73
N ASN A 205 -4.86 -2.05 -10.68
CA ASN A 205 -3.78 -2.84 -10.11
C ASN A 205 -2.75 -1.95 -9.41
N ARG A 206 -1.59 -2.51 -9.04
CA ARG A 206 -0.52 -1.77 -8.34
C ARG A 206 0.15 -0.66 -9.17
N MET A 207 -0.03 -0.65 -10.49
CA MET A 207 0.49 0.41 -11.36
C MET A 207 -0.46 1.61 -11.41
N GLY A 208 -1.76 1.35 -11.52
CA GLY A 208 -2.73 2.42 -11.68
C GLY A 208 -4.16 1.95 -11.45
N TYR A 209 -4.96 2.84 -10.86
CA TYR A 209 -6.37 2.62 -10.62
C TYR A 209 -7.17 3.32 -11.70
N ARG A 210 -7.98 2.54 -12.43
CA ARG A 210 -8.85 3.05 -13.47
C ARG A 210 -10.20 3.37 -12.85
N LEU A 211 -10.66 4.59 -13.03
CA LEU A 211 -11.91 5.05 -12.47
C LEU A 211 -13.00 5.04 -13.55
N GLN A 212 -14.22 4.71 -13.16
CA GLN A 212 -15.41 4.75 -14.01
C GLN A 212 -16.36 5.81 -13.47
N GLY A 213 -16.81 6.69 -14.35
CA GLY A 213 -17.72 7.77 -14.01
C GLY A 213 -18.05 8.63 -15.21
N GLN A 214 -18.44 9.87 -14.95
CA GLN A 214 -18.69 10.85 -16.00
C GLN A 214 -17.43 11.08 -16.84
N SER A 215 -17.56 11.02 -18.17
CA SER A 215 -16.46 11.35 -19.07
C SER A 215 -16.07 12.82 -18.91
N LEU A 216 -14.79 13.08 -18.66
CA LEU A 216 -14.27 14.43 -18.52
C LEU A 216 -13.82 14.98 -19.88
N THR A 217 -14.29 16.17 -20.21
CA THR A 217 -14.04 16.85 -21.49
C THR A 217 -12.93 17.88 -21.32
N ARG A 218 -11.86 17.70 -22.09
CA ARG A 218 -10.77 18.67 -22.23
C ARG A 218 -11.09 19.61 -23.40
N THR A 219 -10.82 20.91 -23.23
CA THR A 219 -11.15 21.97 -24.19
C THR A 219 -10.05 22.27 -25.19
N THR A 220 -8.87 21.66 -25.02
CA THR A 220 -7.71 21.83 -25.89
C THR A 220 -7.25 20.49 -26.45
N ASP A 221 -6.84 20.52 -27.72
CA ASP A 221 -6.26 19.39 -28.43
C ASP A 221 -4.73 19.45 -28.45
N ARG A 222 -4.10 20.33 -27.65
CA ARG A 222 -2.64 20.39 -27.59
C ARG A 222 -2.08 19.05 -27.09
N GLU A 223 -1.11 18.54 -27.83
CA GLU A 223 -0.30 17.40 -27.41
C GLU A 223 0.55 17.77 -26.18
N LEU A 224 0.77 16.80 -25.30
CA LEU A 224 1.68 16.94 -24.17
C LEU A 224 2.95 16.16 -24.45
N LEU A 225 4.09 16.84 -24.35
CA LEU A 225 5.38 16.15 -24.25
C LEU A 225 5.39 15.24 -23.02
N SER A 226 6.13 14.14 -23.10
CA SER A 226 6.31 13.25 -21.96
C SER A 226 6.90 14.01 -20.77
N HIS A 227 6.27 13.89 -19.61
CA HIS A 227 6.69 14.55 -18.36
C HIS A 227 6.83 13.54 -17.24
N GLY A 228 7.57 13.94 -16.19
CA GLY A 228 7.79 13.12 -15.00
C GLY A 228 6.50 12.94 -14.18
N LEU A 229 6.31 11.72 -13.69
CA LEU A 229 5.12 11.30 -12.93
C LEU A 229 5.50 10.77 -11.55
N LEU A 230 4.56 10.90 -10.62
CA LEU A 230 4.62 10.44 -9.24
C LEU A 230 3.30 9.75 -8.87
N PRO A 231 3.27 8.84 -7.88
CA PRO A 231 2.03 8.26 -7.40
C PRO A 231 1.10 9.36 -6.86
N GLY A 232 -0.20 9.15 -7.01
CA GLY A 232 -1.24 10.10 -6.65
C GLY A 232 -1.65 11.04 -7.79
N VAL A 233 -0.82 11.20 -8.83
CA VAL A 233 -1.22 11.94 -10.04
C VAL A 233 -2.42 11.26 -10.69
N VAL A 234 -3.43 12.05 -11.03
CA VAL A 234 -4.65 11.61 -11.72
C VAL A 234 -4.61 12.08 -13.16
N GLN A 235 -4.38 11.14 -14.08
CA GLN A 235 -4.33 11.40 -15.52
C GLN A 235 -5.70 11.15 -16.17
N VAL A 236 -6.03 11.90 -17.21
CA VAL A 236 -7.27 11.70 -17.98
C VAL A 236 -6.93 11.47 -19.46
N PRO A 237 -6.97 10.22 -19.96
CA PRO A 237 -6.80 9.92 -21.38
C PRO A 237 -7.96 10.43 -22.25
N TYR A 238 -7.86 10.23 -23.56
CA TYR A 238 -8.89 10.67 -24.54
C TYR A 238 -10.29 10.10 -24.30
N ASN A 239 -10.41 8.97 -23.60
CA ASN A 239 -11.71 8.39 -23.24
C ASN A 239 -12.40 9.11 -22.06
N GLY A 240 -11.77 10.15 -21.49
CA GLY A 240 -12.31 10.96 -20.40
C GLY A 240 -12.39 10.26 -19.05
N GLN A 241 -11.90 9.02 -18.92
CA GLN A 241 -11.95 8.23 -17.69
C GLN A 241 -10.64 8.36 -16.90
N PRO A 242 -10.66 8.89 -15.65
CA PRO A 242 -9.46 9.12 -14.89
C PRO A 242 -8.68 7.85 -14.53
N ILE A 243 -7.36 7.96 -14.49
CA ILE A 243 -6.42 6.93 -14.03
C ILE A 243 -5.55 7.53 -12.92
N VAL A 244 -5.67 6.99 -11.71
CA VAL A 244 -4.81 7.35 -10.58
C VAL A 244 -3.54 6.51 -10.62
N LEU A 245 -2.38 7.17 -10.64
CA LEU A 245 -1.09 6.48 -10.65
C LEU A 245 -0.74 5.97 -9.25
N MET A 246 -0.33 4.70 -9.15
CA MET A 246 0.05 4.04 -7.90
C MET A 246 1.57 3.79 -7.86
N ASN A 247 2.07 3.06 -6.85
CA ASN A 247 3.50 2.95 -6.58
C ASN A 247 4.31 2.31 -7.74
N ASP A 248 3.70 1.38 -8.48
CA ASP A 248 4.33 0.66 -9.58
C ASP A 248 4.09 1.37 -10.94
N ALA A 249 3.55 2.59 -10.91
CA ALA A 249 3.28 3.39 -12.12
C ALA A 249 4.57 3.70 -12.89
N GLN A 250 4.40 3.89 -14.20
CA GLN A 250 5.40 4.48 -15.08
C GLN A 250 5.93 5.82 -14.55
N THR A 251 7.22 6.07 -14.76
CA THR A 251 7.88 7.30 -14.28
C THR A 251 7.66 8.50 -15.20
N THR A 252 7.25 8.26 -16.46
CA THR A 252 6.94 9.30 -17.44
C THR A 252 5.66 8.99 -18.21
N GLY A 253 4.99 10.03 -18.72
CA GLY A 253 3.82 9.86 -19.59
C GLY A 253 3.33 11.18 -20.18
N GLY A 254 2.41 11.10 -21.14
CA GLY A 254 1.92 12.24 -21.93
C GLY A 254 0.44 12.59 -21.73
N TYR A 255 -0.25 12.01 -20.75
CA TYR A 255 -1.65 12.35 -20.51
C TYR A 255 -1.80 13.61 -19.63
N PRO A 256 -2.85 14.43 -19.85
CA PRO A 256 -3.14 15.60 -19.03
C PRO A 256 -3.49 15.20 -17.59
N ARG A 257 -3.00 15.97 -16.61
CA ARG A 257 -3.13 15.67 -15.17
C ARG A 257 -4.14 16.62 -14.56
N ILE A 258 -5.33 16.11 -14.27
CA ILE A 258 -6.42 16.91 -13.70
C ILE A 258 -6.22 17.20 -12.21
N ALA A 259 -5.60 16.27 -11.47
CA ALA A 259 -5.39 16.40 -10.03
C ALA A 259 -4.16 15.61 -9.56
N CYS A 260 -3.74 15.85 -8.32
CA CYS A 260 -2.78 15.03 -7.61
C CYS A 260 -3.27 14.78 -6.17
N ILE A 261 -3.46 13.52 -5.82
CA ILE A 261 -3.81 13.08 -4.47
C ILE A 261 -2.66 13.39 -3.53
N ILE A 262 -2.97 13.84 -2.32
CA ILE A 262 -1.96 14.15 -1.31
C ILE A 262 -1.38 12.87 -0.71
N GLU A 263 -0.09 12.87 -0.37
CA GLU A 263 0.60 11.69 0.17
C GLU A 263 -0.07 11.12 1.43
N ALA A 264 -0.67 11.99 2.26
CA ALA A 264 -1.33 11.61 3.49
C ALA A 264 -2.58 10.74 3.27
N ASP A 265 -3.22 10.82 2.10
CA ASP A 265 -4.48 10.12 1.80
C ASP A 265 -4.29 8.94 0.84
N MET A 266 -3.07 8.74 0.31
CA MET A 266 -2.77 7.65 -0.64
C MET A 266 -3.12 6.27 -0.08
N TYR A 267 -2.97 6.07 1.23
CA TYR A 267 -3.24 4.79 1.87
C TYR A 267 -4.72 4.39 1.82
N HIS A 268 -5.64 5.34 1.68
CA HIS A 268 -7.06 5.04 1.52
C HIS A 268 -7.31 4.21 0.25
N LEU A 269 -6.65 4.56 -0.87
CA LEU A 269 -6.79 3.84 -2.14
C LEU A 269 -6.42 2.36 -2.02
N ALA A 270 -5.45 2.03 -1.17
CA ALA A 270 -4.99 0.66 -1.00
C ALA A 270 -6.09 -0.27 -0.47
N GLN A 271 -7.10 0.28 0.21
CA GLN A 271 -8.17 -0.49 0.85
C GLN A 271 -9.52 -0.43 0.15
N ILE A 272 -9.72 0.46 -0.82
CA ILE A 272 -11.02 0.58 -1.50
C ILE A 272 -11.29 -0.67 -2.34
N PRO A 273 -12.38 -1.42 -2.08
CA PRO A 273 -12.73 -2.58 -2.87
C PRO A 273 -13.06 -2.24 -4.33
N LEU A 274 -12.82 -3.19 -5.24
CA LEU A 274 -13.26 -3.05 -6.63
C LEU A 274 -14.78 -2.86 -6.68
N GLY A 275 -15.24 -1.94 -7.53
CA GLY A 275 -16.66 -1.58 -7.65
C GLY A 275 -17.18 -0.61 -6.59
N GLN A 276 -16.40 -0.28 -5.55
CA GLN A 276 -16.78 0.76 -4.58
C GLN A 276 -16.44 2.17 -5.09
N PRO A 277 -17.21 3.19 -4.68
CA PRO A 277 -16.98 4.56 -5.11
C PRO A 277 -15.86 5.25 -4.34
N ILE A 278 -15.20 6.19 -5.01
CA ILE A 278 -14.20 7.13 -4.48
C ILE A 278 -14.74 8.54 -4.68
N HIS A 279 -14.58 9.40 -3.68
CA HIS A 279 -14.95 10.81 -3.75
C HIS A 279 -13.71 11.67 -3.55
N PHE A 280 -13.41 12.52 -4.53
CA PHE A 280 -12.31 13.47 -4.39
C PHE A 280 -12.75 14.70 -3.61
N VAL A 281 -11.90 15.14 -2.69
CA VAL A 281 -12.09 16.35 -1.90
C VAL A 281 -11.03 17.35 -2.34
N GLN A 282 -11.46 18.52 -2.81
CA GLN A 282 -10.52 19.57 -3.15
C GLN A 282 -9.77 20.02 -1.89
N CYS A 283 -8.45 20.13 -1.99
CA CYS A 283 -7.56 20.46 -0.89
C CYS A 283 -6.70 21.68 -1.23
N SER A 284 -6.25 22.41 -0.21
CA SER A 284 -5.21 23.44 -0.34
C SER A 284 -3.80 22.86 -0.09
N LEU A 285 -2.77 23.59 -0.54
CA LEU A 285 -1.39 23.18 -0.29
C LEU A 285 -1.06 23.14 1.22
N GLU A 286 -1.60 24.07 2.00
CA GLU A 286 -1.38 24.14 3.44
C GLU A 286 -2.00 22.93 4.16
N GLU A 287 -3.24 22.58 3.83
CA GLU A 287 -3.92 21.39 4.34
C GLU A 287 -3.14 20.11 3.99
N ALA A 288 -2.63 20.01 2.76
CA ALA A 288 -1.83 18.87 2.30
C ALA A 288 -0.54 18.72 3.11
N LEU A 289 0.19 19.83 3.34
CA LEU A 289 1.41 19.84 4.14
C LEU A 289 1.13 19.58 5.62
N ASN A 290 0.03 20.09 6.16
CA ASN A 290 -0.37 19.80 7.54
C ASN A 290 -0.71 18.32 7.73
N ALA A 291 -1.54 17.74 6.86
CA ALA A 291 -1.90 16.33 6.90
C ALA A 291 -0.66 15.41 6.81
N ARG A 292 0.31 15.78 5.97
CA ARG A 292 1.59 15.05 5.87
C ARG A 292 2.38 15.08 7.19
N ARG A 293 2.45 16.26 7.84
CA ARG A 293 3.12 16.42 9.14
C ARG A 293 2.40 15.66 10.25
N GLU A 294 1.07 15.68 10.28
CA GLU A 294 0.27 14.92 11.25
C GLU A 294 0.52 13.42 11.13
N ARG A 295 0.54 12.88 9.91
CA ARG A 295 0.88 11.46 9.66
C ARG A 295 2.28 11.11 10.15
N GLN A 296 3.26 11.98 9.89
CA GLN A 296 4.64 11.79 10.34
C GLN A 296 4.73 11.79 11.88
N ARG A 297 4.07 12.75 12.54
CA ARG A 297 4.00 12.84 14.01
C ARG A 297 3.32 11.61 14.62
N TYR A 298 2.25 11.11 14.01
CA TYR A 298 1.60 9.87 14.45
C TYR A 298 2.58 8.69 14.44
N LEU A 299 3.37 8.53 13.37
CA LEU A 299 4.36 7.47 13.28
C LEU A 299 5.46 7.60 14.35
N GLU A 300 5.92 8.83 14.63
CA GLU A 300 6.91 9.11 15.68
C GLU A 300 6.34 8.78 17.07
N GLN A 301 5.10 9.16 17.36
CA GLN A 301 4.42 8.83 18.62
C GLN A 301 4.24 7.32 18.79
N LEU A 302 3.85 6.62 17.72
CA LEU A 302 3.71 5.18 17.71
C LEU A 302 5.05 4.50 17.97
N THR A 303 6.11 4.95 17.30
CA THR A 303 7.47 4.44 17.46
C THR A 303 7.95 4.62 18.90
N TRP A 304 7.78 5.82 19.46
CA TRP A 304 8.18 6.11 20.84
C TRP A 304 7.45 5.20 21.84
N ARG A 305 6.12 5.07 21.70
CA ARG A 305 5.30 4.21 22.56
C ARG A 305 5.73 2.74 22.52
N LEU A 306 6.05 2.22 21.34
CA LEU A 306 6.45 0.82 21.16
C LEU A 306 7.91 0.56 21.58
N GLN A 307 8.76 1.59 21.62
CA GLN A 307 10.15 1.47 22.09
C GLN A 307 10.27 1.54 23.63
N HIS A 308 9.39 2.30 24.29
CA HIS A 308 9.41 2.52 25.74
C HIS A 308 8.32 1.73 26.47
N GLU A 309 8.04 0.52 26.00
CA GLU A 309 7.15 -0.41 26.70
C GLU A 309 7.87 -0.88 27.97
N HIS A 310 7.30 -0.55 29.14
CA HIS A 310 7.71 -1.07 30.44
C HIS A 310 7.05 -2.42 30.73
#